data_AF-A0AAJ0PP01-F1
#
_entry.id   AF-A0AAJ0PP01-F1
#
_cell.length_a   1.000
_cell.length_b   1.000
_cell.length_c   1.000
_cell.angle_alpha   90.00
_cell.angle_beta   90.00
_cell.angle_gamma   90.00
#
_symmetry.space_group_name_H-M   'P 1'
#
loop_
_entity.id
_entity.type
_entity.pdbx_description
1 polymer ?
#
loop_
_entity_poly.entity_id
_entity_poly.type
_entity_poly.pdbx_seq_one_letter_code
_entity_poly.pdbx_strand_id
1 'polypeptide(L)'
;MRIHRHGPSPAPASPGARPRHPLSARVARAALFAALLVVCAAVAAPPPAAAPAAAPPVFVIPVNGAIGPASADFIVRSLDRAAREHAPLAILQLDTPGGLDTSMRQIIKAILGSPVPVAAFVAPGGARAASAGTYIVYASHIAAMAPGTNLGAASPVQFGIGGGAPGAPGTPGAPRPSPAGASGAAGASGASATPAELPNDTQSTEIRKATQDAAAYIRGLAQLRGRNAGWAERAVREALSLSATEARAQHVVDLIAQDPADLARQLDGRSVTTTAGTVRVATAHAPLVVLAPDWRSRFLSIIADPNVALILLTIGIYGLFFEFANPGFVLPGVAGTICLLIGLFAMQLLPISYAGLGLVLLGLGCLVAEAFLPTFGVLGFGGIVSFTIGALMLIDTDVPGYGIPWQVIAGLAVGGGLLVAGVSSVALRARRRPVVTGAEAMVGSIGEVLDDGLRADQPQDAAGPAPSAAGWARVHGERWRVASSTPLAAGCRVRVTGRHGLTLTVAPLYDVPAHEQQHQGAPS
;
A
#
# COMPACT_ATOMS: atom_id res chain seq x y z
N MET A 1 4.86 -89.28 -58.92
CA MET A 1 5.44 -90.51 -59.50
C MET A 1 6.71 -90.83 -58.70
N ARG A 2 6.71 -91.95 -57.94
CA ARG A 2 7.87 -92.48 -57.18
C ARG A 2 9.10 -92.59 -58.09
N ILE A 3 10.33 -92.43 -57.58
CA ILE A 3 11.35 -93.50 -57.42
C ILE A 3 12.36 -93.12 -56.30
N HIS A 4 12.58 -94.05 -55.37
CA HIS A 4 13.62 -94.05 -54.33
C HIS A 4 15.04 -94.21 -54.89
N ARG A 5 16.06 -93.76 -54.15
CA ARG A 5 17.31 -94.55 -54.00
C ARG A 5 18.04 -94.22 -52.70
N HIS A 6 18.36 -95.29 -51.97
CA HIS A 6 19.20 -95.32 -50.78
C HIS A 6 20.68 -95.12 -51.12
N GLY A 7 21.43 -94.52 -50.19
CA GLY A 7 22.89 -94.56 -50.10
C GLY A 7 23.34 -94.90 -48.66
N PRO A 8 24.50 -95.54 -48.47
CA PRO A 8 24.75 -96.51 -47.40
C PRO A 8 25.34 -95.92 -46.11
N SER A 9 25.20 -96.68 -45.01
CA SER A 9 25.80 -96.44 -43.69
C SER A 9 27.32 -96.66 -43.67
N PRO A 10 28.09 -95.83 -42.96
CA PRO A 10 29.47 -96.17 -42.57
C PRO A 10 29.54 -96.84 -41.19
N ALA A 11 30.48 -97.78 -41.10
CA ALA A 11 30.86 -98.59 -39.93
C ALA A 11 31.65 -97.79 -38.85
N PRO A 12 31.89 -98.35 -37.65
CA PRO A 12 32.12 -97.58 -36.42
C PRO A 12 33.59 -97.21 -36.18
N ALA A 13 33.82 -96.01 -35.67
CA ALA A 13 35.12 -95.58 -35.13
C ALA A 13 35.10 -95.62 -33.59
N SER A 14 36.17 -96.20 -33.04
CA SER A 14 36.45 -96.49 -31.63
C SER A 14 36.64 -95.24 -30.77
N PRO A 15 36.48 -95.34 -29.43
CA PRO A 15 36.31 -94.20 -28.54
C PRO A 15 37.67 -93.63 -28.09
N GLY A 16 37.90 -92.35 -28.35
CA GLY A 16 39.10 -91.64 -27.89
C GLY A 16 38.82 -90.17 -27.62
N ALA A 17 38.99 -89.77 -26.36
CA ALA A 17 39.00 -88.41 -25.84
C ALA A 17 37.66 -87.64 -25.83
N ARG A 18 36.88 -87.80 -24.74
CA ARG A 18 35.94 -86.74 -24.33
C ARG A 18 36.75 -85.53 -23.84
N PRO A 19 36.62 -84.33 -24.43
CA PRO A 19 37.25 -83.14 -23.89
C PRO A 19 36.64 -82.86 -22.51
N ARG A 20 37.48 -82.87 -21.46
CA ARG A 20 37.10 -82.40 -20.13
C ARG A 20 36.81 -80.91 -20.23
N HIS A 21 35.54 -80.53 -20.38
CA HIS A 21 35.13 -79.14 -20.26
C HIS A 21 35.63 -78.61 -18.90
N PRO A 22 36.42 -77.53 -18.87
CA PRO A 22 36.98 -77.03 -17.63
C PRO A 22 35.82 -76.63 -16.71
N LEU A 23 35.91 -76.96 -15.43
CA LEU A 23 34.89 -76.64 -14.42
C LEU A 23 34.45 -75.17 -14.49
N SER A 24 35.35 -74.27 -14.91
CA SER A 24 35.08 -72.85 -15.17
C SER A 24 33.95 -72.61 -16.19
N ALA A 25 33.84 -73.41 -17.25
CA ALA A 25 32.78 -73.27 -18.25
C ALA A 25 31.41 -73.71 -17.72
N ARG A 26 31.37 -74.63 -16.75
CA ARG A 26 30.13 -75.05 -16.08
C ARG A 26 29.67 -74.00 -15.06
N VAL A 27 30.61 -73.43 -14.30
CA VAL A 27 30.34 -72.34 -13.36
C VAL A 27 29.88 -71.09 -14.09
N ALA A 28 30.52 -70.72 -15.21
CA ALA A 28 30.11 -69.57 -16.03
C ALA A 28 28.69 -69.74 -16.61
N ARG A 29 28.35 -70.94 -17.09
CA ARG A 29 26.99 -71.23 -17.58
C ARG A 29 25.94 -71.23 -16.47
N ALA A 30 26.27 -71.73 -15.28
CA ALA A 30 25.37 -71.69 -14.13
C ALA A 30 25.14 -70.25 -13.64
N ALA A 31 26.20 -69.43 -13.60
CA ALA A 31 26.10 -68.02 -13.26
C ALA A 31 25.28 -67.24 -14.29
N LEU A 32 25.46 -67.51 -15.58
CA LEU A 32 24.66 -66.89 -16.65
C LEU A 32 23.19 -67.30 -16.56
N PHE A 33 22.91 -68.57 -16.26
CA PHE A 33 21.55 -69.07 -16.09
C PHE A 33 20.87 -68.50 -14.85
N ALA A 34 21.60 -68.37 -13.73
CA ALA A 34 21.11 -67.71 -12.53
C ALA A 34 20.85 -66.22 -12.77
N ALA A 35 21.74 -65.52 -13.48
CA ALA A 35 21.54 -64.13 -13.88
C ALA A 35 20.32 -63.98 -14.79
N LEU A 36 20.13 -64.89 -15.76
CA LEU A 36 18.96 -64.89 -16.63
C LEU A 36 17.67 -65.16 -15.85
N LEU A 37 17.69 -66.06 -14.86
CA LEU A 37 16.54 -66.32 -13.99
C LEU A 37 16.20 -65.10 -13.12
N VAL A 38 17.20 -64.38 -12.61
CA VAL A 38 16.98 -63.14 -11.86
C VAL A 38 16.39 -62.05 -12.75
N VAL A 39 16.88 -61.92 -13.99
CA VAL A 39 16.32 -60.97 -14.98
C VAL A 39 14.89 -61.36 -15.36
N CYS A 40 14.61 -62.64 -15.61
CA CYS A 40 13.26 -63.11 -15.90
C CYS A 40 12.32 -62.91 -14.71
N ALA A 41 12.77 -63.11 -13.47
CA ALA A 41 11.99 -62.83 -12.27
C ALA A 41 11.72 -61.33 -12.07
N ALA A 42 12.67 -60.46 -12.44
CA ALA A 42 12.50 -59.01 -12.40
C ALA A 42 11.53 -58.50 -13.47
N VAL A 43 11.50 -59.12 -14.65
CA VAL A 43 10.56 -58.77 -15.73
C VAL A 43 9.16 -59.37 -15.51
N ALA A 44 9.06 -60.51 -14.81
CA ALA A 44 7.79 -61.13 -14.46
C ALA A 44 7.16 -60.57 -13.17
N ALA A 45 7.82 -59.64 -12.49
CA ALA A 45 7.23 -58.95 -11.35
C ALA A 45 6.03 -58.13 -11.84
N PRO A 46 4.80 -58.38 -11.34
CA PRO A 46 3.66 -57.54 -11.67
C PRO A 46 3.99 -56.09 -11.26
N PRO A 47 3.59 -55.08 -12.07
CA PRO A 47 3.77 -53.69 -11.66
C PRO A 47 3.12 -53.52 -10.27
N PRO A 48 3.74 -52.74 -9.37
CA PRO A 48 3.13 -52.46 -8.08
C PRO A 48 1.70 -51.97 -8.33
N ALA A 49 0.73 -52.59 -7.68
CA ALA A 49 -0.66 -52.17 -7.78
C ALA A 49 -0.71 -50.66 -7.52
N ALA A 50 -1.24 -49.91 -8.49
CA ALA A 50 -1.41 -48.47 -8.32
C ALA A 50 -2.16 -48.23 -7.02
N ALA A 51 -1.55 -47.49 -6.09
CA ALA A 51 -2.24 -47.07 -4.88
C ALA A 51 -3.58 -46.44 -5.30
N PRO A 52 -4.71 -46.73 -4.62
CA PRO A 52 -5.98 -46.11 -4.96
C PRO A 52 -5.77 -44.59 -5.02
N ALA A 53 -6.14 -43.98 -6.14
CA ALA A 53 -6.01 -42.55 -6.33
C ALA A 53 -6.72 -41.87 -5.16
N ALA A 54 -5.99 -41.02 -4.42
CA ALA A 54 -6.56 -40.30 -3.29
C ALA A 54 -7.78 -39.51 -3.77
N ALA A 55 -8.89 -39.59 -3.02
CA ALA A 55 -10.11 -38.88 -3.37
C ALA A 55 -9.81 -37.38 -3.53
N PRO A 56 -10.32 -36.73 -4.59
CA PRO A 56 -10.08 -35.31 -4.81
C PRO A 56 -10.58 -34.49 -3.60
N PRO A 57 -9.77 -33.53 -3.11
CA PRO A 57 -10.08 -32.81 -1.88
C PRO A 57 -11.27 -31.84 -2.06
N VAL A 58 -12.00 -31.61 -0.98
CA VAL A 58 -12.91 -30.47 -0.86
C VAL A 58 -12.09 -29.25 -0.50
N PHE A 59 -12.15 -28.22 -1.33
CA PHE A 59 -11.43 -26.98 -1.05
C PHE A 59 -12.26 -26.05 -0.17
N VAL A 60 -11.68 -25.61 0.95
CA VAL A 60 -12.24 -24.55 1.79
C VAL A 60 -11.45 -23.28 1.53
N ILE A 61 -12.12 -22.24 1.05
CA ILE A 61 -11.56 -20.95 0.67
C ILE A 61 -12.06 -19.92 1.69
N PRO A 62 -11.23 -19.52 2.67
CA PRO A 62 -11.59 -18.54 3.66
C PRO A 62 -11.63 -17.14 3.04
N VAL A 63 -12.71 -16.41 3.30
CA VAL A 63 -12.94 -15.03 2.86
C VAL A 63 -13.31 -14.21 4.09
N ASN A 64 -12.27 -13.61 4.68
CA ASN A 64 -12.40 -12.81 5.90
C ASN A 64 -12.18 -11.33 5.59
N GLY A 65 -13.03 -10.48 6.11
CA GLY A 65 -12.95 -9.03 5.94
C GLY A 65 -13.57 -8.54 4.64
N ALA A 66 -13.16 -7.36 4.21
CA ALA A 66 -13.84 -6.65 3.14
C ALA A 66 -13.54 -7.25 1.75
N ILE A 67 -14.54 -7.25 0.87
CA ILE A 67 -14.40 -7.72 -0.51
C ILE A 67 -13.68 -6.65 -1.34
N GLY A 68 -12.45 -6.96 -1.74
CA GLY A 68 -11.62 -6.08 -2.58
C GLY A 68 -10.90 -6.85 -3.69
N PRO A 69 -10.03 -6.17 -4.45
CA PRO A 69 -9.36 -6.77 -5.60
C PRO A 69 -8.49 -7.98 -5.21
N ALA A 70 -7.81 -7.90 -4.06
CA ALA A 70 -6.96 -8.98 -3.55
C ALA A 70 -7.77 -10.24 -3.19
N SER A 71 -8.90 -10.07 -2.49
CA SER A 71 -9.77 -11.21 -2.14
C SER A 71 -10.45 -11.80 -3.38
N ALA A 72 -10.85 -10.97 -4.34
CA ALA A 72 -11.44 -11.43 -5.60
C ALA A 72 -10.42 -12.25 -6.42
N ASP A 73 -9.20 -11.74 -6.60
CA ASP A 73 -8.12 -12.44 -7.30
C ASP A 73 -7.78 -13.78 -6.63
N PHE A 74 -7.71 -13.80 -5.29
CA PHE A 74 -7.52 -15.03 -4.50
C PHE A 74 -8.64 -16.06 -4.71
N ILE A 75 -9.91 -15.64 -4.62
CA ILE A 75 -11.08 -16.52 -4.78
C ILE A 75 -11.10 -17.10 -6.20
N VAL A 76 -10.90 -16.27 -7.22
CA VAL A 76 -10.89 -16.71 -8.63
C VAL A 76 -9.81 -17.78 -8.84
N ARG A 77 -8.56 -17.53 -8.44
CA ARG A 77 -7.48 -18.52 -8.57
C ARG A 77 -7.75 -19.80 -7.79
N SER A 78 -8.42 -19.69 -6.65
CA SER A 78 -8.77 -20.84 -5.81
C SER A 78 -9.87 -21.69 -6.45
N LEU A 79 -10.87 -21.06 -7.08
CA LEU A 79 -11.88 -21.77 -7.88
C LEU A 79 -11.26 -22.42 -9.13
N ASP A 80 -10.35 -21.74 -9.82
CA ASP A 80 -9.62 -22.31 -10.95
C ASP A 80 -8.77 -23.52 -10.52
N ARG A 81 -8.15 -23.44 -9.33
CA ARG A 81 -7.42 -24.57 -8.75
C ARG A 81 -8.35 -25.74 -8.43
N ALA A 82 -9.50 -25.46 -7.82
CA ALA A 82 -10.51 -26.48 -7.56
C ALA A 82 -10.98 -27.16 -8.85
N ALA A 83 -11.15 -26.39 -9.93
CA ALA A 83 -11.50 -26.93 -11.24
C ALA A 83 -10.39 -27.80 -11.84
N ARG A 84 -9.12 -27.35 -11.81
CA ARG A 84 -7.97 -28.13 -12.32
C ARG A 84 -7.74 -29.43 -11.56
N GLU A 85 -7.97 -29.42 -10.26
CA GLU A 85 -7.81 -30.60 -9.40
C GLU A 85 -9.10 -31.46 -9.32
N HIS A 86 -10.11 -31.14 -10.15
CA HIS A 86 -11.38 -31.87 -10.22
C HIS A 86 -12.06 -32.04 -8.84
N ALA A 87 -12.02 -31.00 -8.02
CA ALA A 87 -12.61 -31.01 -6.70
C ALA A 87 -14.12 -31.29 -6.78
N PRO A 88 -14.67 -32.13 -5.89
CA PRO A 88 -16.10 -32.41 -5.85
C PRO A 88 -16.93 -31.22 -5.33
N LEU A 89 -16.30 -30.32 -4.57
CA LEU A 89 -16.92 -29.15 -3.97
C LEU A 89 -15.86 -28.09 -3.63
N ALA A 90 -16.19 -26.83 -3.88
CA ALA A 90 -15.48 -25.67 -3.33
C ALA A 90 -16.39 -24.93 -2.34
N ILE A 91 -15.92 -24.75 -1.10
CA ILE A 91 -16.62 -24.04 -0.02
C ILE A 91 -15.98 -22.67 0.13
N LEU A 92 -16.72 -21.61 -0.18
CA LEU A 92 -16.36 -20.24 0.18
C LEU A 92 -16.82 -19.99 1.61
N GLN A 93 -15.91 -20.01 2.58
CA GLN A 93 -16.20 -19.70 3.97
C GLN A 93 -16.17 -18.18 4.17
N LEU A 94 -17.35 -17.57 4.38
CA LEU A 94 -17.54 -16.12 4.34
C LEU A 94 -17.70 -15.53 5.74
N ASP A 95 -16.88 -14.52 6.03
CA ASP A 95 -17.11 -13.52 7.07
C ASP A 95 -16.73 -12.14 6.52
N THR A 96 -17.72 -11.41 6.02
CA THR A 96 -17.51 -10.14 5.31
C THR A 96 -18.55 -9.08 5.64
N PRO A 97 -18.13 -7.82 5.92
CA PRO A 97 -19.02 -6.68 6.02
C PRO A 97 -19.53 -6.18 4.66
N GLY A 98 -18.99 -6.68 3.55
CA GLY A 98 -19.22 -6.12 2.22
C GLY A 98 -17.94 -5.69 1.53
N GLY A 99 -18.06 -4.90 0.47
CA GLY A 99 -16.91 -4.37 -0.26
C GLY A 99 -17.28 -3.83 -1.64
N LEU A 100 -16.30 -3.75 -2.52
CA LEU A 100 -16.43 -3.11 -3.83
C LEU A 100 -17.33 -3.90 -4.78
N ASP A 101 -18.24 -3.20 -5.48
CA ASP A 101 -19.15 -3.79 -6.47
C ASP A 101 -18.39 -4.51 -7.59
N THR A 102 -17.28 -3.93 -8.07
CA THR A 102 -16.44 -4.55 -9.13
C THR A 102 -15.86 -5.89 -8.70
N SER A 103 -15.34 -5.97 -7.48
CA SER A 103 -14.77 -7.20 -6.89
C SER A 103 -15.86 -8.24 -6.63
N MET A 104 -17.01 -7.82 -6.11
CA MET A 104 -18.19 -8.67 -5.94
C MET A 104 -18.65 -9.28 -7.28
N ARG A 105 -18.83 -8.47 -8.32
CA ARG A 105 -19.27 -8.94 -9.65
C ARG A 105 -18.24 -9.86 -10.29
N GLN A 106 -16.95 -9.62 -10.09
CA GLN A 106 -15.89 -10.53 -10.53
C GLN A 106 -16.01 -11.92 -9.88
N ILE A 107 -16.19 -11.96 -8.55
CA ILE A 107 -16.40 -13.22 -7.81
C ILE A 107 -17.66 -13.93 -8.30
N ILE A 108 -18.78 -13.20 -8.45
CA ILE A 108 -20.04 -13.77 -8.95
C ILE A 108 -19.86 -14.37 -10.33
N LYS A 109 -19.20 -13.67 -11.26
CA LYS A 109 -18.90 -14.22 -12.60
C LYS A 109 -18.10 -15.52 -12.51
N ALA A 110 -17.09 -15.59 -11.65
CA ALA A 110 -16.30 -16.80 -11.46
C ALA A 110 -17.13 -17.95 -10.88
N ILE A 111 -18.01 -17.68 -9.91
CA ILE A 111 -18.94 -18.66 -9.35
C ILE A 111 -19.90 -19.18 -10.43
N LEU A 112 -20.53 -18.28 -11.19
CA LEU A 112 -21.47 -18.63 -12.25
C LEU A 112 -20.78 -19.39 -13.40
N GLY A 113 -19.50 -19.12 -13.64
CA GLY A 113 -18.67 -19.79 -14.66
C GLY A 113 -18.06 -21.12 -14.19
N SER A 114 -18.09 -21.42 -12.90
CA SER A 114 -17.35 -22.55 -12.32
C SER A 114 -17.89 -23.90 -12.76
N PRO A 115 -17.04 -24.83 -13.27
CA PRO A 115 -17.42 -26.21 -13.53
C PRO A 115 -17.51 -27.06 -12.24
N VAL A 116 -17.00 -26.53 -11.11
CA VAL A 116 -17.07 -27.16 -9.79
C VAL A 116 -18.23 -26.56 -9.00
N PRO A 117 -19.05 -27.37 -8.29
CA PRO A 117 -20.05 -26.86 -7.37
C PRO A 117 -19.44 -25.93 -6.32
N VAL A 118 -20.00 -24.73 -6.17
CA VAL A 118 -19.54 -23.72 -5.21
C VAL A 118 -20.59 -23.50 -4.12
N ALA A 119 -20.23 -23.77 -2.88
CA ALA A 119 -21.04 -23.50 -1.70
C ALA A 119 -20.54 -22.24 -0.98
N ALA A 120 -21.37 -21.21 -0.85
CA ALA A 120 -21.12 -20.13 0.09
C ALA A 120 -21.58 -20.55 1.48
N PHE A 121 -20.69 -20.44 2.46
CA PHE A 121 -20.93 -20.82 3.84
C PHE A 121 -20.59 -19.67 4.78
N VAL A 122 -21.60 -19.00 5.33
CA VAL A 122 -21.40 -17.92 6.30
C VAL A 122 -21.01 -18.54 7.64
N ALA A 123 -19.76 -18.39 8.04
CA ALA A 123 -19.17 -19.08 9.18
C ALA A 123 -17.81 -18.46 9.57
N PRO A 124 -17.34 -18.64 10.82
CA PRO A 124 -17.92 -19.41 11.94
C PRO A 124 -19.12 -18.71 12.59
N GLY A 125 -19.65 -19.26 13.69
CA GLY A 125 -20.67 -18.56 14.48
C GLY A 125 -20.22 -17.14 14.87
N GLY A 126 -21.11 -16.15 14.72
CA GLY A 126 -20.79 -14.72 14.85
C GLY A 126 -20.36 -14.04 13.55
N ALA A 127 -20.02 -14.80 12.50
CA ALA A 127 -19.72 -14.26 11.18
C ALA A 127 -20.96 -13.63 10.51
N ARG A 128 -20.71 -12.83 9.48
CA ARG A 128 -21.77 -12.25 8.65
C ARG A 128 -21.43 -12.29 7.17
N ALA A 129 -22.46 -12.31 6.34
CA ALA A 129 -22.35 -11.97 4.93
C ALA A 129 -23.24 -10.75 4.67
N ALA A 130 -22.66 -9.56 4.79
CA ALA A 130 -23.35 -8.30 4.54
C ALA A 130 -22.99 -7.72 3.17
N SER A 131 -23.86 -6.87 2.63
CA SER A 131 -23.60 -6.13 1.38
C SER A 131 -23.16 -7.07 0.24
N ALA A 132 -21.96 -6.89 -0.31
CA ALA A 132 -21.37 -7.76 -1.34
C ALA A 132 -21.43 -9.26 -0.99
N GLY A 133 -21.28 -9.63 0.29
CA GLY A 133 -21.38 -11.01 0.76
C GLY A 133 -22.74 -11.64 0.45
N THR A 134 -23.82 -10.86 0.55
CA THR A 134 -25.18 -11.33 0.27
C THR A 134 -25.35 -11.71 -1.20
N TYR A 135 -24.79 -10.93 -2.13
CA TYR A 135 -24.82 -11.28 -3.55
C TYR A 135 -23.98 -12.51 -3.88
N ILE A 136 -22.82 -12.68 -3.22
CA ILE A 136 -21.97 -13.87 -3.39
C ILE A 136 -22.73 -15.13 -2.94
N VAL A 137 -23.43 -15.06 -1.80
CA VAL A 137 -24.31 -16.15 -1.32
C VAL A 137 -25.41 -16.44 -2.35
N TYR A 138 -26.08 -15.41 -2.86
CA TYR A 138 -27.15 -15.57 -3.85
C TYR A 138 -26.68 -16.13 -5.19
N ALA A 139 -25.46 -15.83 -5.61
CA ALA A 139 -24.86 -16.37 -6.83
C ALA A 139 -24.41 -17.84 -6.71
N SER A 140 -24.07 -18.27 -5.49
CA SER A 140 -23.51 -19.58 -5.22
C SER A 140 -24.46 -20.71 -5.55
N HIS A 141 -23.91 -21.86 -5.94
CA HIS A 141 -24.71 -23.04 -6.26
C HIS A 141 -25.46 -23.53 -5.02
N ILE A 142 -24.79 -23.46 -3.87
CA ILE A 142 -25.32 -23.79 -2.55
C ILE A 142 -25.07 -22.60 -1.62
N ALA A 143 -26.05 -22.28 -0.79
CA ALA A 143 -25.98 -21.27 0.25
C ALA A 143 -26.19 -21.95 1.61
N ALA A 144 -25.27 -21.74 2.54
CA ALA A 144 -25.35 -22.30 3.89
C ALA A 144 -24.91 -21.27 4.93
N MET A 145 -25.39 -21.43 6.16
CA MET A 145 -25.05 -20.56 7.29
C MET A 145 -24.75 -21.39 8.53
N ALA A 146 -23.79 -20.95 9.33
CA ALA A 146 -23.58 -21.46 10.67
C ALA A 146 -24.57 -20.82 11.67
N PRO A 147 -24.93 -21.51 12.77
CA PRO A 147 -25.74 -20.89 13.81
C PRO A 147 -25.10 -19.60 14.35
N GLY A 148 -25.93 -18.60 14.67
CA GLY A 148 -25.44 -17.31 15.17
C GLY A 148 -24.79 -16.41 14.12
N THR A 149 -25.00 -16.67 12.82
CA THR A 149 -24.55 -15.81 11.72
C THR A 149 -25.68 -14.97 11.13
N ASN A 150 -25.33 -13.92 10.40
CA ASN A 150 -26.26 -12.97 9.78
C ASN A 150 -26.02 -12.79 8.27
N LEU A 151 -27.10 -12.58 7.51
CA LEU A 151 -27.08 -12.37 6.06
C LEU A 151 -28.00 -11.21 5.66
N GLY A 152 -27.53 -10.27 4.83
CA GLY A 152 -28.37 -9.16 4.35
C GLY A 152 -27.62 -7.83 4.22
N ALA A 153 -28.28 -6.73 4.61
CA ALA A 153 -27.77 -5.35 4.50
C ALA A 153 -27.14 -5.07 3.12
N ALA A 154 -27.93 -5.29 2.07
CA ALA A 154 -27.46 -5.36 0.68
C ALA A 154 -27.62 -4.05 -0.11
N SER A 155 -27.96 -2.97 0.58
CA SER A 155 -28.15 -1.63 0.00
C SER A 155 -26.83 -1.06 -0.56
N PRO A 156 -26.83 -0.50 -1.78
CA PRO A 156 -25.66 0.20 -2.29
C PRO A 156 -25.46 1.51 -1.53
N VAL A 157 -24.20 1.80 -1.22
CA VAL A 157 -23.77 3.11 -0.74
C VAL A 157 -22.95 3.76 -1.83
N GLN A 158 -23.26 5.01 -2.16
CA GLN A 158 -22.59 5.72 -3.25
C GLN A 158 -21.62 6.76 -2.67
N PHE A 159 -20.35 6.65 -3.06
CA PHE A 159 -19.31 7.61 -2.70
C PHE A 159 -19.32 8.74 -3.71
N GLY A 160 -19.67 9.95 -3.27
CA GLY A 160 -19.73 11.13 -4.11
C GLY A 160 -19.40 12.37 -3.29
N ILE A 161 -18.55 13.24 -3.84
CA ILE A 161 -18.13 14.51 -3.23
C ILE A 161 -19.37 15.40 -3.05
N GLY A 162 -19.84 15.50 -1.81
CA GLY A 162 -20.97 16.34 -1.45
C GLY A 162 -21.43 16.00 -0.04
N GLY A 163 -20.76 16.56 0.95
CA GLY A 163 -21.15 16.43 2.35
C GLY A 163 -22.59 16.88 2.57
N GLY A 164 -23.51 15.92 2.61
CA GLY A 164 -24.79 16.07 3.28
C GLY A 164 -24.54 15.82 4.76
N ALA A 165 -24.53 16.89 5.56
CA ALA A 165 -24.46 16.79 7.01
C ALA A 165 -25.51 15.77 7.53
N PRO A 166 -25.23 15.05 8.63
CA PRO A 166 -26.24 14.25 9.31
C PRO A 166 -27.43 15.16 9.62
N GLY A 167 -28.61 14.81 9.09
CA GLY A 167 -29.83 15.55 9.36
C GLY A 167 -30.04 15.61 10.87
N ALA A 168 -29.93 16.81 11.44
CA ALA A 168 -30.34 17.05 12.81
C ALA A 168 -31.85 16.76 12.93
N PRO A 169 -32.33 16.17 14.05
CA PRO A 169 -33.74 15.89 14.25
C PRO A 169 -34.56 17.18 14.16
N GLY A 170 -35.63 17.15 13.37
CA GLY A 170 -36.38 18.33 12.96
C GLY A 170 -37.01 19.11 14.12
N THR A 171 -37.02 20.42 13.97
CA THR A 171 -38.03 21.31 14.55
C THR A 171 -39.04 21.64 13.44
N PRO A 172 -40.34 21.31 13.59
CA PRO A 172 -41.35 21.64 12.59
C PRO A 172 -41.66 23.13 12.62
N GLY A 173 -41.56 23.80 11.47
CA GLY A 173 -42.14 25.11 11.24
C GLY A 173 -41.18 26.29 11.25
N ALA A 174 -40.48 26.51 10.14
CA ALA A 174 -40.04 27.84 9.74
C ALA A 174 -39.83 27.87 8.20
N PRO A 175 -40.49 28.77 7.44
CA PRO A 175 -40.24 28.90 6.01
C PRO A 175 -38.87 29.55 5.79
N ARG A 176 -37.98 28.90 5.03
CA ARG A 176 -36.74 29.53 4.55
C ARG A 176 -37.04 30.44 3.36
N PRO A 177 -36.44 31.65 3.29
CA PRO A 177 -36.68 32.58 2.20
C PRO A 177 -35.94 32.15 0.92
N SER A 178 -36.65 32.23 -0.21
CA SER A 178 -36.09 32.03 -1.55
C SER A 178 -35.09 33.12 -1.90
N PRO A 179 -33.94 32.82 -2.54
CA PRO A 179 -33.10 33.85 -3.11
C PRO A 179 -33.75 34.41 -4.38
N ALA A 180 -33.97 35.71 -4.39
CA ALA A 180 -34.38 36.47 -5.56
C ALA A 180 -33.21 36.66 -6.55
N GLY A 181 -33.50 36.41 -7.83
CA GLY A 181 -33.07 37.23 -8.97
C GLY A 181 -31.59 37.26 -9.38
N ALA A 182 -31.29 36.65 -10.53
CA ALA A 182 -30.49 37.30 -11.58
C ALA A 182 -30.80 36.68 -12.96
N SER A 183 -30.94 37.57 -13.93
CA SER A 183 -31.51 37.48 -15.27
C SER A 183 -30.63 36.82 -16.35
N GLY A 184 -31.25 36.26 -17.40
CA GLY A 184 -30.57 36.02 -18.69
C GLY A 184 -31.30 35.15 -19.73
N ALA A 185 -32.30 35.71 -20.40
CA ALA A 185 -32.79 35.45 -21.77
C ALA A 185 -32.69 34.05 -22.43
N ALA A 186 -33.87 33.48 -22.79
CA ALA A 186 -34.14 32.90 -24.11
C ALA A 186 -35.66 32.69 -24.29
N GLY A 187 -36.19 33.10 -25.44
CA GLY A 187 -37.60 32.95 -25.80
C GLY A 187 -37.91 31.68 -26.60
N ALA A 188 -39.21 31.52 -26.84
CA ALA A 188 -39.90 30.67 -27.83
C ALA A 188 -40.27 29.21 -27.46
N SER A 189 -41.55 29.10 -27.07
CA SER A 189 -42.58 28.15 -27.53
C SER A 189 -42.40 26.63 -27.35
N GLY A 190 -43.25 26.08 -26.48
CA GLY A 190 -44.32 25.18 -26.93
C GLY A 190 -44.07 23.67 -26.89
N ALA A 191 -44.36 23.04 -25.74
CA ALA A 191 -45.13 21.80 -25.65
C ALA A 191 -45.35 21.46 -24.17
N SER A 192 -46.60 21.60 -23.74
CA SER A 192 -47.10 21.15 -22.44
C SER A 192 -47.05 19.63 -22.35
N ALA A 193 -46.08 19.09 -21.62
CA ALA A 193 -46.21 17.82 -20.94
C ALA A 193 -46.05 18.13 -19.45
N THR A 194 -47.17 18.09 -18.73
CA THR A 194 -47.20 18.17 -17.27
C THR A 194 -46.26 17.10 -16.71
N PRO A 195 -45.16 17.46 -16.03
CA PRO A 195 -44.43 16.48 -15.24
C PRO A 195 -45.32 16.19 -14.04
N ALA A 196 -45.83 14.96 -13.96
CA ALA A 196 -46.42 14.45 -12.74
C ALA A 196 -45.43 14.70 -11.59
N GLU A 197 -45.85 15.47 -10.59
CA GLU A 197 -45.07 15.72 -9.38
C GLU A 197 -44.64 14.38 -8.78
N LEU A 198 -43.35 14.09 -8.86
CA LEU A 198 -42.75 13.02 -8.10
C LEU A 198 -42.65 13.48 -6.65
N PRO A 199 -42.90 12.58 -5.67
CA PRO A 199 -42.83 12.91 -4.24
C PRO A 199 -41.48 13.56 -3.90
N ASN A 200 -41.49 14.47 -2.91
CA ASN A 200 -40.31 15.11 -2.31
C ASN A 200 -39.35 14.08 -1.67
N ASP A 201 -38.74 13.24 -2.50
CA ASP A 201 -37.73 12.27 -2.10
C ASP A 201 -36.38 12.98 -2.14
N THR A 202 -35.81 13.17 -0.95
CA THR A 202 -34.57 13.92 -0.74
C THR A 202 -33.34 13.16 -1.25
N GLN A 203 -33.54 11.97 -1.84
CA GLN A 203 -32.47 11.12 -2.40
C GLN A 203 -32.10 11.53 -3.82
N SER A 204 -30.78 11.58 -4.09
CA SER A 204 -30.27 11.88 -5.43
C SER A 204 -30.76 10.84 -6.46
N THR A 205 -30.99 11.29 -7.70
CA THR A 205 -31.39 10.42 -8.81
C THR A 205 -30.42 9.25 -9.02
N GLU A 206 -29.13 9.45 -8.71
CA GLU A 206 -28.09 8.43 -8.83
C GLU A 206 -28.24 7.31 -7.78
N ILE A 207 -28.51 7.64 -6.51
CA ILE A 207 -28.77 6.63 -5.47
C ILE A 207 -29.98 5.76 -5.82
N ARG A 208 -31.03 6.37 -6.38
CA ARG A 208 -32.19 5.61 -6.88
C ARG A 208 -31.81 4.66 -8.00
N LYS A 209 -31.05 5.12 -9.01
CA LYS A 209 -30.58 4.26 -10.10
C LYS A 209 -29.73 3.10 -9.57
N ALA A 210 -28.78 3.38 -8.68
CA ALA A 210 -27.93 2.37 -8.06
C ALA A 210 -28.74 1.34 -7.27
N THR A 211 -29.72 1.79 -6.47
CA THR A 211 -30.61 0.91 -5.69
C THR A 211 -31.47 0.04 -6.60
N GLN A 212 -31.99 0.59 -7.69
CA GLN A 212 -32.79 -0.16 -8.66
C GLN A 212 -31.95 -1.21 -9.40
N ASP A 213 -30.73 -0.87 -9.84
CA ASP A 213 -29.80 -1.83 -10.46
C ASP A 213 -29.45 -2.97 -9.49
N ALA A 214 -29.06 -2.61 -8.27
CA ALA A 214 -28.71 -3.55 -7.20
C ALA A 214 -29.87 -4.52 -6.88
N ALA A 215 -31.09 -3.99 -6.73
CA ALA A 215 -32.29 -4.78 -6.46
C ALA A 215 -32.63 -5.72 -7.63
N ALA A 216 -32.55 -5.24 -8.87
CA ALA A 216 -32.76 -6.07 -10.06
C ALA A 216 -31.70 -7.17 -10.17
N TYR A 217 -30.44 -6.84 -9.87
CA TYR A 217 -29.33 -7.77 -9.95
C TYR A 217 -29.45 -8.92 -8.96
N ILE A 218 -29.69 -8.63 -7.67
CA ILE A 218 -29.85 -9.70 -6.67
C ILE A 218 -31.09 -10.55 -6.93
N ARG A 219 -32.18 -9.93 -7.42
CA ARG A 219 -33.41 -10.64 -7.80
C ARG A 219 -33.14 -11.61 -8.95
N GLY A 220 -32.35 -11.22 -9.95
CA GLY A 220 -31.92 -12.11 -11.02
C GLY A 220 -31.10 -13.30 -10.52
N LEU A 221 -30.16 -13.09 -9.60
CA LEU A 221 -29.41 -14.17 -8.96
C LEU A 221 -30.32 -15.12 -8.15
N ALA A 222 -31.29 -14.55 -7.43
CA ALA A 222 -32.28 -15.31 -6.67
C ALA A 222 -33.09 -16.22 -7.58
N GLN A 223 -33.62 -15.68 -8.69
CA GLN A 223 -34.39 -16.45 -9.67
C GLN A 223 -33.54 -17.54 -10.33
N LEU A 224 -32.30 -17.23 -10.70
CA LEU A 224 -31.36 -18.19 -11.28
C LEU A 224 -31.11 -19.40 -10.37
N ARG A 225 -31.10 -19.18 -9.05
CA ARG A 225 -30.83 -20.22 -8.04
C ARG A 225 -32.07 -20.72 -7.32
N GLY A 226 -33.27 -20.28 -7.70
CA GLY A 226 -34.53 -20.66 -7.05
C GLY A 226 -34.65 -20.20 -5.59
N ARG A 227 -33.96 -19.12 -5.20
CA ARG A 227 -34.00 -18.54 -3.85
C ARG A 227 -35.06 -17.45 -3.74
N ASN A 228 -35.39 -17.07 -2.51
CA ASN A 228 -36.40 -16.05 -2.25
C ASN A 228 -36.01 -14.67 -2.82
N ALA A 229 -36.59 -14.38 -3.98
CA ALA A 229 -36.34 -13.16 -4.75
C ALA A 229 -37.00 -11.92 -4.12
N GLY A 230 -38.14 -12.09 -3.46
CA GLY A 230 -38.83 -11.00 -2.77
C GLY A 230 -38.06 -10.50 -1.56
N TRP A 231 -37.51 -11.42 -0.75
CA TRP A 231 -36.62 -11.04 0.34
C TRP A 231 -35.33 -10.42 -0.20
N ALA A 232 -34.74 -10.97 -1.27
CA ALA A 232 -33.52 -10.44 -1.87
C ALA A 232 -33.67 -8.96 -2.28
N GLU A 233 -34.79 -8.61 -2.90
CA GLU A 233 -35.10 -7.22 -3.27
C GLU A 233 -35.26 -6.31 -2.03
N ARG A 234 -35.96 -6.76 -0.99
CA ARG A 234 -36.08 -5.99 0.27
C ARG A 234 -34.75 -5.85 1.02
N ALA A 235 -33.87 -6.86 0.97
CA ALA A 235 -32.54 -6.77 1.58
C ALA A 235 -31.71 -5.61 0.99
N VAL A 236 -32.00 -5.22 -0.25
CA VAL A 236 -31.38 -4.05 -0.92
C VAL A 236 -32.14 -2.76 -0.63
N ARG A 237 -33.48 -2.75 -0.75
CA ARG A 237 -34.26 -1.51 -0.59
C ARG A 237 -34.42 -1.05 0.86
N GLU A 238 -34.52 -2.00 1.78
CA GLU A 238 -34.84 -1.78 3.19
C GLU A 238 -33.67 -2.14 4.12
N ALA A 239 -32.51 -2.54 3.57
CA ALA A 239 -31.31 -2.94 4.32
C ALA A 239 -31.54 -4.07 5.34
N LEU A 240 -32.51 -4.96 5.10
CA LEU A 240 -32.87 -6.04 6.03
C LEU A 240 -31.71 -7.04 6.21
N SER A 241 -31.62 -7.62 7.41
CA SER A 241 -30.74 -8.73 7.75
C SER A 241 -31.54 -9.87 8.38
N LEU A 242 -31.15 -11.11 8.11
CA LEU A 242 -31.73 -12.32 8.71
C LEU A 242 -30.67 -13.11 9.48
N SER A 243 -31.13 -13.76 10.54
CA SER A 243 -30.38 -14.83 11.21
C SER A 243 -30.38 -16.12 10.37
N ALA A 244 -29.46 -17.05 10.67
CA ALA A 244 -29.37 -18.33 9.96
C ALA A 244 -30.69 -19.14 9.93
N THR A 245 -31.45 -19.13 11.03
CA THR A 245 -32.73 -19.86 11.12
C THR A 245 -33.82 -19.22 10.27
N GLU A 246 -33.93 -17.90 10.29
CA GLU A 246 -34.90 -17.17 9.47
C GLU A 246 -34.56 -17.25 7.98
N ALA A 247 -33.28 -17.14 7.64
CA ALA A 247 -32.79 -17.27 6.27
C ALA A 247 -33.12 -18.66 5.70
N ARG A 248 -32.99 -19.71 6.51
CA ARG A 248 -33.39 -21.07 6.12
C ARG A 248 -34.91 -21.19 5.96
N ALA A 249 -35.67 -20.65 6.91
CA ALA A 249 -37.15 -20.70 6.87
C ALA A 249 -37.73 -19.96 5.66
N GLN A 250 -37.13 -18.84 5.26
CA GLN A 250 -37.56 -18.04 4.12
C GLN A 250 -36.96 -18.50 2.78
N HIS A 251 -36.24 -19.62 2.73
CA HIS A 251 -35.56 -20.11 1.52
C HIS A 251 -34.59 -19.08 0.89
N VAL A 252 -33.91 -18.34 1.77
CA VAL A 252 -32.77 -17.48 1.42
C VAL A 252 -31.48 -18.30 1.38
N VAL A 253 -31.37 -19.33 2.24
CA VAL A 253 -30.27 -20.31 2.24
C VAL A 253 -30.78 -21.75 2.20
N ASP A 254 -29.94 -22.64 1.69
CA ASP A 254 -30.26 -24.04 1.43
C ASP A 254 -30.05 -24.93 2.65
N LEU A 255 -29.17 -24.58 3.58
CA LEU A 255 -28.81 -25.43 4.73
C LEU A 255 -28.31 -24.60 5.92
N ILE A 256 -28.35 -25.20 7.11
CA ILE A 256 -27.59 -24.74 8.28
C ILE A 256 -26.58 -25.83 8.62
N ALA A 257 -25.31 -25.46 8.76
CA ALA A 257 -24.22 -26.39 9.05
C ALA A 257 -23.28 -25.81 10.11
N GLN A 258 -22.68 -26.64 10.97
CA GLN A 258 -21.85 -26.16 12.07
C GLN A 258 -20.46 -25.70 11.60
N ASP A 259 -19.87 -26.46 10.69
CA ASP A 259 -18.52 -26.24 10.18
C ASP A 259 -18.43 -26.75 8.72
N PRO A 260 -17.30 -26.50 8.01
CA PRO A 260 -17.15 -26.94 6.62
C PRO A 260 -17.25 -28.46 6.43
N ALA A 261 -16.88 -29.26 7.44
CA ALA A 261 -16.94 -30.72 7.36
C ALA A 261 -18.38 -31.22 7.49
N ASP A 262 -19.17 -30.64 8.39
CA ASP A 262 -20.61 -30.86 8.50
C ASP A 262 -21.34 -30.46 7.23
N LEU A 263 -21.01 -29.30 6.65
CA LEU A 263 -21.58 -28.87 5.38
C LEU A 263 -21.24 -29.87 4.25
N ALA A 264 -19.98 -30.30 4.14
CA ALA A 264 -19.57 -31.28 3.16
C ALA A 264 -20.34 -32.62 3.33
N ARG A 265 -20.56 -33.08 4.56
CA ARG A 265 -21.36 -34.28 4.84
C ARG A 265 -22.83 -34.12 4.44
N GLN A 266 -23.45 -32.98 4.74
CA GLN A 266 -24.85 -32.71 4.39
C GLN A 266 -25.07 -32.58 2.88
N LEU A 267 -24.02 -32.21 2.13
CA LEU A 267 -24.08 -32.05 0.67
C LEU A 267 -23.77 -33.32 -0.10
N ASP A 268 -23.20 -34.35 0.55
CA ASP A 268 -22.84 -35.59 -0.11
C ASP A 268 -24.04 -36.22 -0.83
N GLY A 269 -23.80 -36.63 -2.07
CA GLY A 269 -24.78 -37.26 -2.93
C GLY A 269 -25.80 -36.32 -3.59
N ARG A 270 -25.83 -35.02 -3.26
CA ARG A 270 -26.73 -34.05 -3.91
C ARG A 270 -26.30 -33.75 -5.35
N SER A 271 -27.26 -33.55 -6.24
CA SER A 271 -27.03 -33.09 -7.60
C SER A 271 -27.09 -31.56 -7.69
N VAL A 272 -26.08 -30.95 -8.30
CA VAL A 272 -25.95 -29.51 -8.46
C VAL A 272 -25.67 -29.16 -9.92
N THR A 273 -26.42 -28.20 -10.47
CA THR A 273 -26.23 -27.74 -11.85
C THR A 273 -25.13 -26.68 -11.92
N THR A 274 -24.06 -27.00 -12.64
CA THR A 274 -22.88 -26.14 -12.90
C THR A 274 -22.75 -25.85 -14.40
N THR A 275 -21.73 -25.10 -14.82
CA THR A 275 -21.43 -24.90 -16.25
C THR A 275 -21.01 -26.17 -16.97
N ALA A 276 -20.47 -27.16 -16.25
CA ALA A 276 -20.15 -28.48 -16.78
C ALA A 276 -21.38 -29.40 -16.88
N GLY A 277 -22.57 -28.93 -16.48
CA GLY A 277 -23.80 -29.70 -16.38
C GLY A 277 -24.15 -30.08 -14.94
N THR A 278 -25.04 -31.05 -14.79
CA THR A 278 -25.45 -31.55 -13.47
C THR A 278 -24.38 -32.47 -12.91
N VAL A 279 -23.71 -32.02 -11.85
CA VAL A 279 -22.65 -32.75 -11.14
C VAL A 279 -23.19 -33.26 -9.81
N ARG A 280 -22.88 -34.52 -9.47
CA ARG A 280 -23.19 -35.08 -8.15
C ARG A 280 -22.04 -34.74 -7.19
N VAL A 281 -22.35 -34.09 -6.09
CA VAL A 281 -21.39 -33.73 -5.04
C VAL A 281 -20.95 -35.01 -4.34
N ALA A 282 -19.69 -35.40 -4.52
CA ALA A 282 -19.10 -36.61 -3.94
C ALA A 282 -18.06 -36.20 -2.89
N THR A 283 -18.52 -35.98 -1.66
CA THR A 283 -17.69 -35.46 -0.56
C THR A 283 -17.44 -36.52 0.51
N ALA A 284 -18.07 -37.69 0.42
CA ALA A 284 -17.80 -38.83 1.28
C ALA A 284 -16.30 -39.17 1.30
N HIS A 285 -15.69 -39.12 2.48
CA HIS A 285 -14.26 -39.37 2.72
C HIS A 285 -13.28 -38.45 1.98
N ALA A 286 -13.76 -37.37 1.34
CA ALA A 286 -12.89 -36.39 0.71
C ALA A 286 -12.15 -35.57 1.78
N PRO A 287 -10.81 -35.45 1.70
CA PRO A 287 -10.07 -34.61 2.64
C PRO A 287 -10.45 -33.14 2.45
N LEU A 288 -10.63 -32.41 3.55
CA LEU A 288 -10.83 -30.96 3.50
C LEU A 288 -9.45 -30.28 3.43
N VAL A 289 -9.23 -29.51 2.37
CA VAL A 289 -8.01 -28.72 2.19
C VAL A 289 -8.36 -27.25 2.28
N VAL A 290 -7.87 -26.59 3.33
CA VAL A 290 -8.02 -25.14 3.49
C VAL A 290 -6.97 -24.44 2.62
N LEU A 291 -7.44 -23.65 1.66
CA LEU A 291 -6.57 -22.81 0.84
C LEU A 291 -6.27 -21.52 1.59
N ALA A 292 -5.05 -21.36 2.10
CA ALA A 292 -4.64 -20.12 2.73
C ALA A 292 -4.25 -19.06 1.68
N PRO A 293 -4.48 -17.76 1.93
CA PRO A 293 -3.97 -16.69 1.09
C PRO A 293 -2.44 -16.77 0.93
N ASP A 294 -1.99 -16.83 -0.31
CA ASP A 294 -0.58 -16.85 -0.71
C ASP A 294 0.07 -15.47 -0.56
N TRP A 295 1.41 -15.41 -0.67
CA TRP A 295 2.17 -14.17 -0.48
C TRP A 295 1.69 -13.04 -1.40
N ARG A 296 1.27 -13.37 -2.64
CA ARG A 296 0.72 -12.39 -3.60
C ARG A 296 -0.59 -11.80 -3.06
N SER A 297 -1.50 -12.64 -2.59
CA SER A 297 -2.77 -12.19 -2.02
C SER A 297 -2.55 -11.32 -0.79
N ARG A 298 -1.59 -11.68 0.08
CA ARG A 298 -1.21 -10.88 1.26
C ARG A 298 -0.58 -9.53 0.87
N PHE A 299 0.27 -9.53 -0.15
CA PHE A 299 0.90 -8.31 -0.66
C PHE A 299 -0.15 -7.38 -1.29
N LEU A 300 -1.04 -7.92 -2.11
CA LEU A 300 -2.13 -7.15 -2.71
C LEU A 300 -3.11 -6.63 -1.66
N SER A 301 -3.40 -7.39 -0.59
CA SER A 301 -4.25 -6.90 0.50
C SER A 301 -3.60 -5.76 1.29
N ILE A 302 -2.27 -5.81 1.48
CA ILE A 302 -1.52 -4.72 2.14
C ILE A 302 -1.55 -3.46 1.28
N ILE A 303 -1.33 -3.59 -0.04
CA ILE A 303 -1.36 -2.43 -0.95
C ILE A 303 -2.77 -1.87 -1.07
N ALA A 304 -3.80 -2.71 -1.07
CA ALA A 304 -5.18 -2.26 -1.13
C ALA A 304 -5.68 -1.62 0.17
N ASP A 305 -4.87 -1.58 1.24
CA ASP A 305 -5.22 -0.89 2.48
C ASP A 305 -5.04 0.63 2.32
N PRO A 306 -6.11 1.42 2.51
CA PRO A 306 -6.10 2.89 2.54
C PRO A 306 -4.96 3.54 3.32
N ASN A 307 -4.65 3.01 4.50
CA ASN A 307 -3.65 3.56 5.41
C ASN A 307 -2.25 3.33 4.87
N VAL A 308 -2.03 2.12 4.34
CA VAL A 308 -0.75 1.77 3.72
C VAL A 308 -0.54 2.63 2.47
N ALA A 309 -1.57 2.84 1.66
CA ALA A 309 -1.50 3.72 0.49
C ALA A 309 -1.10 5.16 0.88
N LEU A 310 -1.71 5.74 1.91
CA LEU A 310 -1.38 7.09 2.40
C LEU A 310 0.04 7.18 2.98
N ILE A 311 0.46 6.16 3.74
CA ILE A 311 1.82 6.09 4.30
C ILE A 311 2.85 5.98 3.17
N LEU A 312 2.61 5.12 2.17
CA LEU A 312 3.48 4.96 1.00
C LEU A 312 3.57 6.25 0.18
N LEU A 313 2.48 6.98 0.01
CA LEU A 313 2.47 8.29 -0.65
C LEU A 313 3.35 9.29 0.11
N THR A 314 3.21 9.31 1.44
CA THR A 314 3.96 10.22 2.32
C THR A 314 5.44 9.90 2.33
N ILE A 315 5.81 8.62 2.51
CA ILE A 315 7.19 8.14 2.40
C ILE A 315 7.73 8.44 1.00
N GLY A 316 6.92 8.25 -0.03
CA GLY A 316 7.31 8.44 -1.42
C GLY A 316 7.75 9.87 -1.70
N ILE A 317 6.94 10.84 -1.27
CA ILE A 317 7.24 12.25 -1.43
C ILE A 317 8.40 12.70 -0.53
N TYR A 318 8.48 12.23 0.72
CA TYR A 318 9.63 12.54 1.57
C TYR A 318 10.94 11.95 1.05
N GLY A 319 10.92 10.74 0.47
CA GLY A 319 12.10 10.12 -0.16
C GLY A 319 12.61 10.94 -1.34
N LEU A 320 11.70 11.40 -2.21
CA LEU A 320 12.02 12.35 -3.27
C LEU A 320 12.57 13.67 -2.71
N PHE A 321 11.94 14.21 -1.67
CA PHE A 321 12.42 15.43 -1.00
C PHE A 321 13.86 15.29 -0.51
N PHE A 322 14.20 14.20 0.18
CA PHE A 322 15.55 13.98 0.70
C PHE A 322 16.59 13.86 -0.42
N GLU A 323 16.24 13.24 -1.55
CA GLU A 323 17.10 13.19 -2.73
C GLU A 323 17.37 14.58 -3.32
N PHE A 324 16.32 15.40 -3.47
CA PHE A 324 16.46 16.76 -4.00
C PHE A 324 17.21 17.68 -3.03
N ALA A 325 17.03 17.50 -1.72
CA ALA A 325 17.72 18.29 -0.70
C ALA A 325 19.20 17.90 -0.54
N ASN A 326 19.55 16.64 -0.80
CA ASN A 326 20.92 16.12 -0.69
C ASN A 326 21.29 15.34 -1.95
N PRO A 327 21.68 16.04 -3.03
CA PRO A 327 22.05 15.39 -4.29
C PRO A 327 23.17 14.38 -4.06
N GLY A 328 22.97 13.14 -4.53
CA GLY A 328 24.01 12.10 -4.54
C GLY A 328 23.76 10.90 -3.62
N PHE A 329 22.68 10.89 -2.82
CA PHE A 329 22.33 9.70 -2.03
C PHE A 329 21.66 8.59 -2.86
N VAL A 330 20.94 8.93 -3.95
CA VAL A 330 20.21 8.07 -4.93
C VAL A 330 19.15 7.14 -4.31
N LEU A 331 19.48 6.47 -3.21
CA LEU A 331 18.65 5.51 -2.49
C LEU A 331 17.33 6.13 -1.98
N PRO A 332 17.30 7.32 -1.34
CA PRO A 332 16.03 7.94 -0.94
C PRO A 332 15.14 8.27 -2.13
N GLY A 333 15.72 8.74 -3.24
CA GLY A 333 14.98 9.07 -4.45
C GLY A 333 14.34 7.84 -5.11
N VAL A 334 15.10 6.75 -5.26
CA VAL A 334 14.60 5.49 -5.84
C VAL A 334 13.54 4.86 -4.93
N ALA A 335 13.82 4.72 -3.63
CA ALA A 335 12.86 4.19 -2.67
C ALA A 335 11.59 5.05 -2.62
N GLY A 336 11.75 6.38 -2.61
CA GLY A 336 10.65 7.33 -2.64
C GLY A 336 9.77 7.19 -3.89
N THR A 337 10.39 7.11 -5.07
CA THR A 337 9.65 6.93 -6.33
C THR A 337 8.86 5.62 -6.34
N ILE A 338 9.46 4.52 -5.88
CA ILE A 338 8.79 3.21 -5.80
C ILE A 338 7.59 3.29 -4.84
N CYS A 339 7.79 3.83 -3.63
CA CYS A 339 6.71 4.01 -2.66
C CYS A 339 5.58 4.90 -3.22
N LEU A 340 5.93 5.99 -3.91
CA LEU A 340 4.98 6.89 -4.54
C LEU A 340 4.15 6.19 -5.62
N LEU A 341 4.79 5.43 -6.51
CA LEU A 341 4.10 4.70 -7.58
C LEU A 341 3.18 3.61 -7.03
N ILE A 342 3.63 2.86 -6.01
CA ILE A 342 2.79 1.84 -5.35
C ILE A 342 1.61 2.49 -4.63
N GLY A 343 1.84 3.62 -3.93
CA GLY A 343 0.78 4.39 -3.27
C GLY A 343 -0.26 4.90 -4.28
N LEU A 344 0.18 5.47 -5.41
CA LEU A 344 -0.73 5.92 -6.48
C LEU A 344 -1.51 4.75 -7.12
N PHE A 345 -0.85 3.60 -7.31
CA PHE A 345 -1.52 2.40 -7.82
C PHE A 345 -2.57 1.86 -6.84
N ALA A 346 -2.27 1.82 -5.54
CA ALA A 346 -3.23 1.46 -4.50
C ALA A 346 -4.48 2.34 -4.54
N MET A 347 -4.27 3.64 -4.72
CA MET A 347 -5.34 4.63 -4.82
C MET A 347 -6.20 4.46 -6.07
N GLN A 348 -5.65 3.96 -7.17
CA GLN A 348 -6.43 3.62 -8.37
C GLN A 348 -7.44 2.48 -8.11
N LEU A 349 -7.13 1.58 -7.17
CA LEU A 349 -8.00 0.45 -6.82
C LEU A 349 -9.13 0.83 -5.86
N LEU A 350 -9.06 2.03 -5.27
CA LEU A 350 -10.02 2.55 -4.29
C LEU A 350 -10.89 3.64 -4.92
N PRO A 351 -12.16 3.80 -4.51
CA PRO A 351 -13.05 4.87 -4.98
C PRO A 351 -12.65 6.22 -4.35
N ILE A 352 -11.52 6.77 -4.78
CA ILE A 352 -10.90 7.95 -4.17
C ILE A 352 -11.50 9.26 -4.70
N SER A 353 -11.53 10.27 -3.84
CA SER A 353 -11.81 11.65 -4.26
C SER A 353 -10.57 12.25 -4.92
N TYR A 354 -10.63 12.55 -6.22
CA TYR A 354 -9.56 13.27 -6.91
C TYR A 354 -9.29 14.66 -6.30
N ALA A 355 -10.32 15.29 -5.71
CA ALA A 355 -10.16 16.54 -4.97
C ALA A 355 -9.33 16.32 -3.69
N GLY A 356 -9.65 15.27 -2.93
CA GLY A 356 -8.87 14.88 -1.74
C GLY A 356 -7.41 14.56 -2.10
N LEU A 357 -7.18 13.79 -3.16
CA LEU A 357 -5.84 13.49 -3.66
C LEU A 357 -5.08 14.76 -4.06
N GLY A 358 -5.73 15.67 -4.80
CA GLY A 358 -5.15 16.96 -5.18
C GLY A 358 -4.74 17.79 -3.95
N LEU A 359 -5.58 17.84 -2.92
CA LEU A 359 -5.30 18.55 -1.67
C LEU A 359 -4.16 17.90 -0.86
N VAL A 360 -4.05 16.57 -0.86
CA VAL A 360 -2.94 15.85 -0.23
C VAL A 360 -1.63 16.17 -0.94
N LEU A 361 -1.61 16.06 -2.27
CA LEU A 361 -0.42 16.36 -3.08
C LEU A 361 -0.01 17.83 -2.97
N LEU A 362 -0.98 18.75 -2.99
CA LEU A 362 -0.75 20.17 -2.74
C LEU A 362 -0.17 20.41 -1.35
N GLY A 363 -0.76 19.79 -0.33
CA GLY A 363 -0.31 19.92 1.05
C GLY A 363 1.12 19.44 1.25
N LEU A 364 1.46 18.27 0.71
CA LEU A 364 2.83 17.75 0.74
C LEU A 364 3.79 18.59 -0.11
N GLY A 365 3.36 19.08 -1.28
CA GLY A 365 4.15 19.99 -2.10
C GLY A 365 4.49 21.30 -1.38
N CYS A 366 3.51 21.88 -0.67
CA CYS A 366 3.71 23.06 0.17
C CYS A 366 4.66 22.81 1.34
N LEU A 367 4.54 21.65 2.02
CA LEU A 367 5.46 21.22 3.08
C LEU A 367 6.90 21.12 2.57
N VAL A 368 7.09 20.55 1.38
CA VAL A 368 8.40 20.45 0.72
C VAL A 368 8.93 21.82 0.31
N ALA A 369 8.08 22.66 -0.29
CA ALA A 369 8.49 23.98 -0.77
C ALA A 369 8.88 24.94 0.38
N GLU A 370 8.29 24.83 1.57
CA GLU A 370 8.69 25.60 2.77
C GLU A 370 10.15 25.30 3.18
N ALA A 371 10.67 24.12 2.87
CA ALA A 371 12.06 23.79 3.18
C ALA A 371 13.07 24.54 2.27
N PHE A 372 12.64 24.99 1.09
CA PHE A 372 13.49 25.70 0.12
C PHE A 372 13.20 27.21 0.08
N LEU A 373 11.95 27.60 0.33
CA LEU A 373 11.50 28.99 0.30
C LEU A 373 11.46 29.55 1.73
N PRO A 374 12.02 30.74 1.98
CA PRO A 374 11.94 31.38 3.29
C PRO A 374 10.54 32.01 3.51
N THR A 375 9.50 31.17 3.58
CA THR A 375 8.10 31.58 3.74
C THR A 375 7.64 31.70 5.20
N PHE A 376 8.55 31.55 6.17
CA PHE A 376 8.32 31.76 7.60
C PHE A 376 7.13 30.97 8.16
N GLY A 377 6.96 29.73 7.69
CA GLY A 377 5.93 28.80 8.16
C GLY A 377 4.56 28.98 7.53
N VAL A 378 4.35 29.96 6.65
CA VAL A 378 3.05 30.15 5.96
C VAL A 378 2.75 29.00 5.02
N LEU A 379 3.74 28.59 4.21
CA LEU A 379 3.58 27.50 3.26
C LEU A 379 3.56 26.16 4.00
N GLY A 380 4.34 26.03 5.08
CA GLY A 380 4.30 24.87 5.98
C GLY A 380 2.94 24.68 6.64
N PHE A 381 2.37 25.73 7.24
CA PHE A 381 1.05 25.66 7.87
C PHE A 381 -0.07 25.40 6.85
N GLY A 382 -0.06 26.12 5.72
CA GLY A 382 -0.98 25.88 4.61
C GLY A 382 -0.87 24.45 4.07
N GLY A 383 0.35 23.91 4.03
CA GLY A 383 0.63 22.53 3.65
C GLY A 383 0.00 21.50 4.59
N ILE A 384 0.13 21.68 5.91
CA ILE A 384 -0.49 20.79 6.92
C ILE A 384 -2.01 20.84 6.83
N VAL A 385 -2.59 22.03 6.69
CA VAL A 385 -4.05 22.21 6.60
C VAL A 385 -4.58 21.56 5.31
N SER A 386 -3.96 21.84 4.15
CA SER A 386 -4.33 21.21 2.88
C SER A 386 -4.17 19.70 2.92
N PHE A 387 -3.07 19.19 3.50
CA PHE A 387 -2.85 17.76 3.67
C PHE A 387 -3.93 17.11 4.54
N THR A 388 -4.26 17.73 5.68
CA THR A 388 -5.24 17.20 6.63
C THR A 388 -6.64 17.16 6.01
N ILE A 389 -7.08 18.26 5.39
CA ILE A 389 -8.37 18.32 4.68
C ILE A 389 -8.38 17.34 3.52
N GLY A 390 -7.29 17.30 2.74
CA GLY A 390 -7.14 16.36 1.64
C GLY A 390 -7.24 14.90 2.10
N ALA A 391 -6.53 14.53 3.17
CA ALA A 391 -6.50 13.17 3.73
C ALA A 391 -7.86 12.75 4.30
N LEU A 392 -8.59 13.68 4.93
CA LEU A 392 -9.97 13.46 5.38
C LEU A 392 -10.93 13.26 4.20
N MET A 393 -10.76 14.02 3.12
CA MET A 393 -11.57 13.89 1.90
C MET A 393 -11.12 12.74 0.98
N LEU A 394 -9.94 12.17 1.23
CA LEU A 394 -9.27 11.24 0.32
C LEU A 394 -10.08 9.96 0.16
N ILE A 395 -10.59 9.45 1.27
CA ILE A 395 -11.33 8.19 1.37
C ILE A 395 -12.50 8.43 2.32
N ASP A 396 -13.61 8.94 1.75
CA ASP A 396 -14.89 9.06 2.43
C ASP A 396 -15.66 7.76 2.17
N THR A 397 -15.67 6.84 3.15
CA THR A 397 -16.28 5.52 2.98
C THR A 397 -17.02 5.09 4.25
N ASP A 398 -18.34 4.97 4.17
CA ASP A 398 -19.22 4.43 5.23
C ASP A 398 -19.05 2.92 5.46
N VAL A 399 -18.15 2.25 4.72
CA VAL A 399 -17.91 0.81 4.84
C VAL A 399 -16.94 0.57 5.99
N PRO A 400 -17.35 -0.18 7.04
CA PRO A 400 -16.48 -0.52 8.14
C PRO A 400 -15.20 -1.22 7.65
N GLY A 401 -14.05 -0.58 7.87
CA GLY A 401 -12.73 -1.10 7.50
C GLY A 401 -12.08 -0.50 6.24
N TYR A 402 -12.75 0.37 5.49
CA TYR A 402 -12.16 1.07 4.32
C TYR A 402 -11.83 2.56 4.58
N GLY A 403 -12.19 3.13 5.74
CA GLY A 403 -11.82 4.51 6.08
C GLY A 403 -10.41 4.64 6.66
N ILE A 404 -9.79 5.81 6.47
CA ILE A 404 -8.53 6.15 7.16
C ILE A 404 -8.88 6.61 8.59
N PRO A 405 -8.34 5.97 9.66
CA PRO A 405 -8.57 6.41 11.02
C PRO A 405 -8.03 7.83 11.23
N TRP A 406 -8.81 8.69 11.88
CA TRP A 406 -8.39 10.06 12.16
C TRP A 406 -7.08 10.13 12.95
N GLN A 407 -6.74 9.09 13.72
CA GLN A 407 -5.49 8.97 14.47
C GLN A 407 -4.27 8.89 13.55
N VAL A 408 -4.39 8.21 12.41
CA VAL A 408 -3.31 8.12 11.41
C VAL A 408 -3.09 9.49 10.78
N ILE A 409 -4.19 10.17 10.40
CA ILE A 409 -4.15 11.53 9.84
C ILE A 409 -3.52 12.51 10.84
N ALA A 410 -4.00 12.49 12.09
CA ALA A 410 -3.48 13.33 13.16
C ALA A 410 -2.00 13.04 13.45
N GLY A 411 -1.60 11.77 13.48
CA GLY A 411 -0.20 11.38 13.66
C GLY A 411 0.71 11.92 12.56
N LEU A 412 0.30 11.80 11.29
CA LEU A 412 1.03 12.33 10.14
C LEU A 412 1.07 13.87 10.14
N ALA A 413 -0.05 14.53 10.46
CA ALA A 413 -0.13 15.99 10.53
C ALA A 413 0.76 16.56 11.65
N VAL A 414 0.73 15.94 12.85
CA VAL A 414 1.59 16.30 13.98
C VAL A 414 3.06 16.03 13.65
N GLY A 415 3.38 14.87 13.07
CA GLY A 415 4.74 14.54 12.64
C GLY A 415 5.29 15.54 11.62
N GLY A 416 4.49 15.91 10.62
CA GLY A 416 4.82 16.95 9.65
C GLY A 416 5.00 18.32 10.30
N GLY A 417 4.11 18.70 11.23
CA GLY A 417 4.22 19.95 11.99
C GLY A 417 5.48 20.05 12.84
N LEU A 418 5.83 18.97 13.53
CA LEU A 418 7.08 18.88 14.31
C LEU A 418 8.31 18.98 13.41
N LEU A 419 8.29 18.36 12.23
CA LEU A 419 9.38 18.45 11.25
C LEU A 419 9.56 19.89 10.75
N VAL A 420 8.48 20.56 10.36
CA VAL A 420 8.50 21.98 9.93
C VAL A 420 9.00 22.88 11.06
N ALA A 421 8.51 22.69 12.28
CA ALA A 421 8.96 23.44 13.45
C ALA A 421 10.46 23.22 13.72
N GLY A 422 10.92 21.97 13.62
CA GLY A 422 12.33 21.60 13.75
C GLY A 422 13.21 22.30 12.73
N VAL A 423 12.91 22.18 11.44
CA VAL A 423 13.67 22.82 10.34
C VAL A 423 13.65 24.34 10.48
N SER A 424 12.49 24.93 10.77
CA SER A 424 12.33 26.37 10.98
C SER A 424 13.17 26.86 12.16
N SER A 425 13.19 26.10 13.26
CA SER A 425 14.00 26.45 14.43
C SER A 425 15.51 26.42 14.14
N VAL A 426 15.98 25.44 13.38
CA VAL A 426 17.39 25.32 12.96
C VAL A 426 17.74 26.46 11.99
N ALA A 427 16.89 26.76 11.01
CA ALA A 427 17.09 27.85 10.07
C ALA A 427 17.13 29.22 10.77
N LEU A 428 16.20 29.46 11.71
CA LEU A 428 16.20 30.67 12.54
C LEU A 428 17.45 30.76 13.43
N ARG A 429 17.87 29.64 14.02
CA ARG A 429 19.08 29.59 14.85
C ARG A 429 20.34 29.78 14.03
N ALA A 430 20.40 29.29 12.80
CA ALA A 430 21.52 29.52 11.88
C ALA A 430 21.62 30.99 11.48
N ARG A 431 20.50 31.67 11.23
CA ARG A 431 20.47 33.12 10.91
C ARG A 431 20.76 34.03 12.10
N ARG A 432 20.45 33.59 13.33
CA ARG A 432 20.76 34.31 14.57
C ARG A 432 22.20 34.10 15.04
N ARG A 433 23.00 33.27 14.37
CA ARG A 433 24.43 33.19 14.67
C ARG A 433 25.09 34.51 14.21
N PRO A 434 25.92 35.14 15.05
CA PRO A 434 26.63 36.34 14.67
C PRO A 434 27.46 36.04 13.41
N VAL A 435 27.48 36.97 12.46
CA VAL A 435 28.26 36.85 11.22
C VAL A 435 29.74 36.89 11.60
N VAL A 436 30.44 35.76 11.52
CA VAL A 436 31.87 35.64 11.90
C VAL A 436 32.79 35.80 10.68
N THR A 437 32.27 36.21 9.52
CA THR A 437 33.03 36.34 8.27
C THR A 437 32.71 37.67 7.57
N GLY A 438 33.74 38.45 7.23
CA GLY A 438 33.61 39.70 6.46
C GLY A 438 33.96 40.96 7.25
N ALA A 439 33.57 42.12 6.71
CA ALA A 439 33.87 43.47 7.21
C ALA A 439 33.54 43.69 8.70
N GLU A 440 32.47 43.05 9.17
CA GLU A 440 31.93 43.16 10.53
C GLU A 440 32.73 42.32 11.53
N ALA A 441 33.37 41.24 11.09
CA ALA A 441 34.27 40.43 11.93
C ALA A 441 35.63 41.11 12.16
N MET A 442 36.01 42.07 11.31
CA MET A 442 37.25 42.82 11.48
C MET A 442 37.16 43.85 12.61
N VAL A 443 36.01 44.48 12.82
CA VAL A 443 35.81 45.43 13.93
C VAL A 443 35.74 44.65 15.25
N GLY A 444 36.66 44.92 16.17
CA GLY A 444 36.84 44.20 17.43
C GLY A 444 37.96 43.15 17.41
N SER A 445 38.48 42.80 16.23
CA SER A 445 39.61 41.87 16.11
C SER A 445 40.93 42.46 16.64
N ILE A 446 41.84 41.58 17.07
CA ILE A 446 43.18 41.95 17.54
C ILE A 446 44.18 41.67 16.42
N GLY A 447 45.02 42.66 16.13
CA GLY A 447 46.16 42.53 15.23
C GLY A 447 47.47 42.95 15.88
N GLU A 448 48.56 42.78 15.16
CA GLU A 448 49.91 43.14 15.57
C GLU A 448 50.52 44.12 14.56
N VAL A 449 51.06 45.25 15.03
CA VAL A 449 51.73 46.24 14.18
C VAL A 449 53.02 45.63 13.62
N LEU A 450 53.25 45.76 12.31
CA LEU A 450 54.43 45.19 11.65
C LEU A 450 55.67 46.09 11.81
N ASP A 451 56.82 45.56 11.40
CA ASP A 451 58.20 46.00 11.70
C ASP A 451 58.50 47.50 11.53
N ASP A 452 57.71 48.24 10.72
CA ASP A 452 57.94 49.67 10.46
C ASP A 452 57.28 50.62 11.49
N GLY A 453 56.39 50.11 12.35
CA GLY A 453 55.58 50.90 13.29
C GLY A 453 54.52 51.78 12.60
N LEU A 454 53.58 52.35 13.36
CA LEU A 454 52.66 53.38 12.88
C LEU A 454 53.30 54.75 13.10
N ARG A 455 53.66 55.43 12.00
CA ARG A 455 54.30 56.76 12.04
C ARG A 455 53.28 57.81 11.62
N ALA A 456 53.40 59.01 12.19
CA ALA A 456 52.56 60.14 11.81
C ALA A 456 52.65 60.37 10.29
N ASP A 457 51.56 60.15 9.58
CA ASP A 457 51.48 60.47 8.15
C ASP A 457 51.39 62.00 8.07
N GLN A 458 52.42 62.66 7.54
CA GLN A 458 52.34 64.08 7.19
C GLN A 458 51.67 64.16 5.81
N PRO A 459 50.45 64.71 5.68
CA PRO A 459 49.96 65.11 4.38
C PRO A 459 50.69 66.39 3.99
N GLN A 460 51.45 66.34 2.90
CA GLN A 460 51.72 67.55 2.11
C GLN A 460 50.36 67.95 1.49
N ASP A 461 49.89 69.13 1.89
CA ASP A 461 48.70 69.83 1.38
C ASP A 461 47.32 69.32 1.87
N ALA A 462 46.89 69.79 3.06
CA ALA A 462 45.54 70.35 3.32
C ALA A 462 45.25 70.48 4.83
N ALA A 463 44.65 71.61 5.22
CA ALA A 463 44.18 71.88 6.58
C ALA A 463 43.03 70.93 6.97
N GLY A 464 43.26 70.06 7.95
CA GLY A 464 42.30 69.10 8.53
C GLY A 464 42.84 68.46 9.81
N PRO A 465 42.00 67.87 10.69
CA PRO A 465 42.33 67.66 12.09
C PRO A 465 43.25 66.44 12.34
N ALA A 466 44.24 66.66 13.22
CA ALA A 466 45.16 65.74 13.91
C ALA A 466 46.00 64.76 13.04
N PRO A 467 47.32 64.59 13.33
CA PRO A 467 48.16 63.62 12.64
C PRO A 467 47.70 62.20 12.96
N SER A 468 47.13 61.51 11.97
CA SER A 468 46.88 60.07 12.09
C SER A 468 48.17 59.32 11.76
N ALA A 469 48.59 58.41 12.65
CA ALA A 469 49.73 57.56 12.42
C ALA A 469 49.30 56.38 11.56
N ALA A 470 49.87 56.23 10.37
CA ALA A 470 49.53 55.19 9.41
C ALA A 470 50.68 54.17 9.26
N GLY A 471 50.33 52.93 8.93
CA GLY A 471 51.28 51.86 8.68
C GLY A 471 50.58 50.54 8.40
N TRP A 472 51.25 49.43 8.65
CA TRP A 472 50.73 48.10 8.37
C TRP A 472 50.63 47.27 9.66
N ALA A 473 49.52 46.55 9.81
CA ALA A 473 49.36 45.56 10.87
C ALA A 473 48.89 44.23 10.29
N ARG A 474 49.26 43.13 10.95
CA ARG A 474 48.75 41.80 10.67
C ARG A 474 47.47 41.59 11.47
N VAL A 475 46.34 41.47 10.79
CA VAL A 475 45.01 41.22 11.38
C VAL A 475 44.45 39.96 10.72
N HIS A 476 44.03 38.97 11.52
CA HIS A 476 43.57 37.66 11.01
C HIS A 476 44.54 36.94 10.05
N GLY A 477 45.86 37.16 10.20
CA GLY A 477 46.89 36.54 9.36
C GLY A 477 47.19 37.28 8.06
N GLU A 478 46.42 38.32 7.72
CA GLU A 478 46.60 39.15 6.52
C GLU A 478 47.22 40.51 6.84
N ARG A 479 47.90 41.13 5.86
CA ARG A 479 48.52 42.45 6.00
C ARG A 479 47.54 43.55 5.60
N TRP A 480 47.12 44.34 6.58
CA TRP A 480 46.16 45.45 6.41
C TRP A 480 46.82 46.81 6.63
N ARG A 481 46.41 47.81 5.84
CA ARG A 481 46.78 49.20 6.10
C ARG A 481 45.97 49.68 7.29
N VAL A 482 46.63 50.19 8.32
CA VAL A 482 45.97 50.63 9.55
C VAL A 482 46.35 52.07 9.91
N ALA A 483 45.42 52.79 10.53
CA ALA A 483 45.60 54.14 11.02
C ALA A 483 45.22 54.22 12.51
N SER A 484 46.01 54.94 13.30
CA SER A 484 45.77 55.18 14.73
C SER A 484 45.91 56.67 15.07
N SER A 485 45.25 57.11 16.13
CA SER A 485 45.37 58.47 16.65
C SER A 485 46.70 58.71 17.38
N THR A 486 47.42 57.65 17.75
CA THR A 486 48.72 57.70 18.42
C THR A 486 49.76 56.89 17.64
N PRO A 487 51.04 57.31 17.59
CA PRO A 487 52.11 56.48 17.07
C PRO A 487 52.25 55.17 17.87
N LEU A 488 52.42 54.05 17.18
CA LEU A 488 52.56 52.72 17.80
C LEU A 488 53.82 52.04 17.29
N ALA A 489 54.58 51.41 18.20
CA ALA A 489 55.78 50.66 17.82
C ALA A 489 55.43 49.35 17.10
N ALA A 490 56.38 48.81 16.34
CA ALA A 490 56.29 47.46 15.81
C ALA A 490 56.12 46.43 16.94
N GLY A 491 55.32 45.39 16.70
CA GLY A 491 54.99 44.35 17.67
C GLY A 491 53.87 44.73 18.66
N CYS A 492 53.39 45.98 18.67
CA CYS A 492 52.27 46.37 19.53
C CYS A 492 50.98 45.67 19.08
N ARG A 493 50.24 45.11 20.05
CA ARG A 493 48.89 44.58 19.82
C ARG A 493 47.87 45.71 19.74
N VAL A 494 47.03 45.65 18.72
CA VAL A 494 46.04 46.69 18.45
C VAL A 494 44.67 46.08 18.21
N ARG A 495 43.62 46.78 18.67
CA ARG A 495 42.23 46.40 18.40
C ARG A 495 41.70 47.25 17.27
N VAL A 496 41.10 46.61 16.27
CA VAL A 496 40.42 47.30 15.18
C VAL A 496 39.12 47.91 15.72
N THR A 497 38.97 49.23 15.62
CA THR A 497 37.79 49.98 16.09
C THR A 497 36.86 50.38 14.95
N GLY A 498 37.35 50.39 13.71
CA GLY A 498 36.56 50.71 12.53
C GLY A 498 37.26 50.32 11.24
N ARG A 499 36.52 50.34 10.13
CA ARG A 499 37.06 50.11 8.78
C ARG A 499 36.53 51.16 7.83
N HIS A 500 37.44 51.81 7.10
CA HIS A 500 37.12 52.72 6.00
C HIS A 500 37.76 52.19 4.72
N GLY A 501 36.97 51.51 3.88
CA GLY A 501 37.47 50.88 2.65
C GLY A 501 38.52 49.81 2.94
N LEU A 502 39.74 50.02 2.44
CA LEU A 502 40.90 49.14 2.61
C LEU A 502 41.80 49.51 3.82
N THR A 503 41.40 50.52 4.61
CA THR A 503 42.16 50.99 5.79
C THR A 503 41.38 50.67 7.07
N LEU A 504 42.04 50.10 8.08
CA LEU A 504 41.47 49.84 9.41
C LEU A 504 41.87 50.92 10.41
N THR A 505 40.92 51.41 11.18
CA THR A 505 41.21 52.26 12.34
C THR A 505 41.53 51.36 13.52
N VAL A 506 42.65 51.58 14.18
CA VAL A 506 43.12 50.74 15.28
C VAL A 506 43.46 51.56 16.53
N ALA A 507 43.15 51.00 17.69
CA ALA A 507 43.52 51.55 19.00
C ALA A 507 44.47 50.58 19.73
N PRO A 508 45.46 51.08 20.50
CA PRO A 508 46.34 50.21 21.28
C PRO A 508 45.55 49.39 22.30
N LEU A 509 45.86 48.10 22.38
CA LEU A 509 45.53 47.29 23.55
C LEU A 509 46.62 47.54 24.58
N TYR A 510 46.33 48.28 25.64
CA TYR A 510 47.26 48.50 26.74
C TYR A 510 47.49 47.19 27.51
N ASP A 511 48.42 46.38 27.03
CA ASP A 511 49.22 45.46 27.84
C ASP A 511 50.68 45.91 27.67
N VAL A 512 51.10 46.90 28.46
CA VAL A 512 52.52 47.30 28.53
C VAL A 512 53.23 46.28 29.43
N PRO A 513 54.20 45.50 28.95
CA PRO A 513 55.14 44.82 29.84
C PRO A 513 56.05 45.91 30.42
N ALA A 514 56.01 46.07 31.75
CA ALA A 514 56.94 46.93 32.46
C ALA A 514 58.36 46.37 32.30
N HIS A 515 59.18 47.00 31.45
CA HIS A 515 60.62 46.75 31.43
C HIS A 515 61.33 47.71 32.39
N GLU A 516 61.79 47.11 33.48
CA GLU A 516 62.97 47.39 34.31
C GLU A 516 63.64 48.78 34.17
N GLN A 517 63.49 49.57 35.23
CA GLN A 517 64.45 50.60 35.61
C GLN A 517 65.72 49.94 36.17
N GLN A 518 66.86 50.11 35.51
CA GLN A 518 68.16 49.98 36.16
C GLN A 518 69.14 51.09 35.74
N HIS A 519 69.47 51.90 36.76
CA HIS A 519 70.78 52.45 37.11
C HIS A 519 71.41 53.61 36.32
N GLN A 520 71.59 54.72 37.05
CA GLN A 520 72.78 55.59 37.23
C GLN A 520 72.33 57.06 37.28
N GLY A 521 72.73 57.93 38.21
CA GLY A 521 73.67 57.85 39.31
C GLY A 521 73.59 59.17 40.09
N ALA A 522 73.99 59.15 41.36
CA ALA A 522 74.25 60.36 42.14
C ALA A 522 75.61 60.96 41.76
N PRO A 523 75.82 62.27 41.99
CA PRO A 523 76.95 62.61 42.84
C PRO A 523 76.70 63.76 43.84
N SER A 524 77.34 63.56 45.00
CA SER A 524 77.93 64.51 45.98
C SER A 524 77.05 65.52 46.69
#